data_AF-A0A2E1I0R7-F1
#
_entry.id   AF-A0A2E1I0R7-F1
#
_cell.length_a   1.000
_cell.length_b   1.000
_cell.length_c   1.000
_cell.angle_alpha   90.00
_cell.angle_beta   90.00
_cell.angle_gamma   90.00
#
_symmetry.space_group_name_H-M   'P 1'
#
loop_
_entity.id
_entity.type
_entity.pdbx_description
1 polymer ?
#
loop_
_entity_poly.entity_id
_entity_poly.type
_entity_poly.pdbx_seq_one_letter_code
_entity_poly.pdbx_strand_id
1 'polypeptide(L)'
;SLEKHPDSYDDTAKSLGLGPFKLLRKIHLPINKLALITAFIVTFIDLMKELPITLILRPFNFDTLATQTYEFAIEEMIPLSSIYSLMIILIGSLLLLILKNVINKQLNVS
;
A
#
# COMPACT_ATOMS: atom_id res chain seq x y z
N SER A 1 -4.72 -15.70 0.02
CA SER A 1 -6.11 -15.52 0.48
C SER A 1 -7.07 -16.20 -0.48
N LEU A 2 -7.03 -15.86 -1.79
CA LEU A 2 -7.91 -16.42 -2.82
C LEU A 2 -7.85 -17.96 -2.93
N GLU A 3 -6.66 -18.55 -2.78
CA GLU A 3 -6.46 -20.02 -2.87
C GLU A 3 -7.09 -20.83 -1.73
N LYS A 4 -7.57 -20.16 -0.66
CA LYS A 4 -8.26 -20.83 0.47
C LYS A 4 -9.79 -20.88 0.30
N HIS A 5 -10.35 -20.31 -0.77
CA HIS A 5 -11.79 -20.33 -0.98
C HIS A 5 -12.22 -21.60 -1.73
N PRO A 6 -13.21 -22.37 -1.20
CA PRO A 6 -13.79 -23.49 -1.94
C PRO A 6 -14.44 -23.00 -3.24
N ASP A 7 -14.16 -23.67 -4.35
CA ASP A 7 -14.76 -23.39 -5.68
C ASP A 7 -16.30 -23.39 -5.66
N SER A 8 -16.89 -24.06 -4.67
CA SER A 8 -18.33 -24.09 -4.37
C SER A 8 -18.96 -22.69 -4.27
N TYR A 9 -18.26 -21.67 -3.77
CA TYR A 9 -18.83 -20.31 -3.69
C TYR A 9 -19.03 -19.67 -5.06
N ASP A 10 -18.08 -19.87 -5.97
CA ASP A 10 -18.14 -19.34 -7.34
C ASP A 10 -19.17 -20.12 -8.18
N ASP A 11 -19.27 -21.44 -7.98
CA ASP A 11 -20.25 -22.29 -8.67
C ASP A 11 -21.69 -22.03 -8.22
N THR A 12 -21.90 -21.77 -6.92
CA THR A 12 -23.22 -21.41 -6.38
C THR A 12 -23.65 -20.05 -6.89
N ALA A 13 -22.73 -19.08 -6.96
CA ALA A 13 -23.03 -17.74 -7.44
C ALA A 13 -23.28 -17.68 -8.96
N LYS A 14 -22.56 -18.48 -9.75
CA LYS A 14 -22.87 -18.70 -11.18
C LYS A 14 -24.26 -19.35 -11.35
N SER A 15 -24.60 -20.34 -10.53
CA SER A 15 -25.93 -20.99 -10.54
C SER A 15 -27.07 -20.02 -10.16
N LEU A 16 -26.79 -19.00 -9.35
CA LEU A 16 -27.71 -17.91 -9.01
C LEU A 16 -27.80 -16.80 -10.08
N GLY A 17 -27.15 -16.97 -11.25
CA GLY A 17 -27.19 -16.02 -12.36
C GLY A 17 -26.38 -14.73 -12.14
N LEU A 18 -25.44 -14.73 -11.17
CA LEU A 18 -24.56 -13.58 -10.94
C LEU A 18 -23.45 -13.54 -11.99
N GLY A 19 -23.39 -12.45 -12.76
CA GLY A 19 -22.28 -12.21 -13.68
C GLY A 19 -20.94 -11.98 -12.93
N PRO A 20 -19.79 -12.20 -13.61
CA PRO A 20 -18.45 -12.20 -13.00
C PRO A 20 -18.10 -10.88 -12.28
N PHE A 21 -18.55 -9.74 -12.82
CA PHE A 21 -18.33 -8.43 -12.19
C PHE A 21 -19.14 -8.25 -10.89
N LYS A 22 -20.37 -8.79 -10.82
CA LYS A 22 -21.19 -8.78 -9.60
C LYS A 22 -20.59 -9.68 -8.53
N LEU A 23 -20.06 -10.84 -8.93
CA LEU A 23 -19.37 -11.79 -8.05
C LEU A 23 -18.14 -11.14 -7.40
N LEU A 24 -17.28 -10.53 -8.22
CA LEU A 24 -16.08 -9.83 -7.76
C LEU A 24 -16.43 -8.75 -6.73
N ARG A 25 -17.41 -7.90 -7.05
CA ARG A 25 -17.77 -6.76 -6.19
C ARG A 25 -18.50 -7.14 -4.91
N LYS A 26 -19.36 -8.16 -4.94
CA LYS A 26 -20.18 -8.55 -3.78
C LYS A 26 -19.53 -9.58 -2.87
N ILE A 27 -18.65 -10.44 -3.38
CA ILE A 27 -18.08 -11.55 -2.60
C ILE A 27 -16.58 -11.34 -2.42
N HIS A 28 -15.82 -11.34 -3.52
CA HIS A 28 -14.36 -11.32 -3.47
C HIS A 28 -13.78 -10.01 -2.93
N LEU A 29 -14.36 -8.86 -3.25
CA LEU A 29 -13.90 -7.56 -2.74
C LEU A 29 -14.11 -7.38 -1.22
N PRO A 30 -15.32 -7.58 -0.65
CA PRO A 30 -15.50 -7.41 0.80
C PRO A 30 -14.74 -8.44 1.62
N ILE A 31 -14.62 -9.69 1.14
CA ILE A 31 -13.90 -10.74 1.89
C ILE A 31 -12.39 -10.50 1.90
N ASN A 32 -11.82 -10.00 0.80
CA ASN A 32 -10.40 -9.66 0.72
C ASN A 32 -10.10 -8.20 1.10
N LYS A 33 -11.07 -7.45 1.64
CA LYS A 33 -10.92 -6.02 1.96
C LYS A 33 -9.72 -5.75 2.87
N LEU A 34 -9.49 -6.60 3.88
CA LEU A 34 -8.32 -6.46 4.74
C LEU A 34 -7.02 -6.67 3.95
N ALA A 35 -6.92 -7.76 3.20
CA ALA A 35 -5.74 -8.09 2.41
C ALA A 35 -5.42 -6.97 1.39
N LEU A 36 -6.45 -6.38 0.77
CA LEU A 36 -6.30 -5.24 -0.13
C LEU A 36 -5.80 -4.00 0.58
N ILE A 37 -6.33 -3.66 1.76
CA ILE A 37 -5.85 -2.52 2.56
C ILE A 37 -4.39 -2.73 2.98
N THR A 38 -4.05 -3.93 3.43
CA THR A 38 -2.67 -4.29 3.80
C THR A 38 -1.73 -4.15 2.61
N ALA A 39 -2.07 -4.77 1.48
CA ALA A 39 -1.25 -4.69 0.26
C ALA A 39 -1.11 -3.24 -0.22
N PHE A 40 -2.18 -2.45 -0.17
CA PHE A 40 -2.16 -1.04 -0.54
C PHE A 40 -1.21 -0.23 0.35
N ILE A 41 -1.33 -0.35 1.67
CA ILE A 41 -0.48 0.41 2.61
C ILE A 41 0.99 0.03 2.43
N VAL A 42 1.29 -1.27 2.34
CA VAL A 42 2.68 -1.76 2.18
C VAL A 42 3.27 -1.26 0.86
N THR A 43 2.55 -1.42 -0.25
CA THR A 43 3.00 -0.97 -1.57
C THR A 43 3.18 0.56 -1.61
N PHE A 44 2.29 1.32 -0.95
CA PHE A 44 2.42 2.77 -0.85
C PHE A 44 3.69 3.18 -0.09
N ILE A 45 4.00 2.52 1.02
CA ILE A 45 5.22 2.76 1.80
C ILE A 45 6.47 2.48 0.96
N ASP A 46 6.46 1.41 0.17
CA ASP A 46 7.56 1.06 -0.72
C ASP A 46 7.73 2.13 -1.81
N LEU A 47 6.65 2.46 -2.53
CA LEU A 47 6.66 3.48 -3.58
C LEU A 47 7.10 4.86 -3.09
N MET A 48 6.77 5.24 -1.84
CA MET A 48 7.19 6.53 -1.26
C MET A 48 8.72 6.65 -1.15
N LYS A 49 9.44 5.54 -1.05
CA LYS A 49 10.90 5.47 -0.87
C LYS A 49 11.61 5.04 -2.15
N GLU A 50 10.88 4.66 -3.18
CA GLU A 50 11.43 4.21 -4.46
C GLU A 50 12.12 5.36 -5.19
N LEU A 51 13.43 5.44 -5.00
CA LEU A 51 14.33 6.41 -5.60
C LEU A 51 14.61 6.18 -7.09
N PRO A 52 14.87 4.95 -7.61
CA PRO A 52 15.29 4.79 -8.99
C PRO A 52 14.16 5.13 -9.98
N ILE A 53 12.94 4.70 -9.68
CA ILE A 53 11.76 4.96 -10.53
C ILE A 53 11.46 6.46 -10.55
N THR A 54 11.52 7.12 -9.39
CA THR A 54 11.24 8.56 -9.29
C THR A 54 12.28 9.39 -10.03
N LEU A 55 13.57 9.02 -9.99
CA LEU A 55 14.60 9.70 -10.78
C LEU A 55 14.40 9.57 -12.29
N ILE A 56 13.93 8.42 -12.78
CA ILE A 56 13.68 8.18 -14.22
C ILE A 56 12.46 8.95 -14.70
N LEU A 57 11.39 9.00 -13.90
CA LEU A 57 10.11 9.61 -14.26
C LEU A 57 10.00 11.08 -13.87
N ARG A 58 10.99 11.64 -13.19
CA ARG A 58 10.99 13.01 -12.64
C ARG A 58 10.75 14.03 -13.75
N PRO A 59 9.62 14.78 -13.75
CA PRO A 59 9.46 15.92 -14.63
C PRO A 59 10.29 17.11 -14.10
N PHE A 60 10.58 18.07 -14.96
CA PHE A 60 11.30 19.29 -14.57
C PHE A 60 10.55 20.06 -13.47
N ASN A 61 11.28 20.53 -12.46
CA ASN A 61 10.79 21.27 -11.30
C ASN A 61 9.85 20.50 -10.35
N PHE A 62 9.92 19.16 -10.34
CA PHE A 62 9.15 18.37 -9.38
C PHE A 62 10.04 17.43 -8.58
N ASP A 63 10.08 17.65 -7.27
CA ASP A 63 10.88 16.85 -6.36
C ASP A 63 9.99 16.14 -5.36
N THR A 64 10.30 14.87 -5.13
CA THR A 64 9.66 14.07 -4.09
C THR A 64 10.50 14.12 -2.82
N LEU A 65 9.95 13.70 -1.68
CA LEU A 65 10.70 13.59 -0.42
C LEU A 65 11.96 12.71 -0.60
N ALA A 66 11.84 11.61 -1.35
CA ALA A 66 12.96 10.70 -1.60
C ALA A 66 14.07 11.34 -2.44
N THR A 67 13.69 12.12 -3.46
CA THR A 67 14.68 12.76 -4.34
C THR A 67 15.36 13.95 -3.66
N GLN A 68 14.64 14.75 -2.86
CA GLN A 68 15.23 15.82 -2.05
C GLN A 68 16.19 15.29 -0.99
N THR A 69 15.81 14.21 -0.28
CA THR A 69 16.72 13.53 0.65
C THR A 69 18.02 13.11 -0.03
N TYR A 70 17.92 12.55 -1.24
CA TYR A 70 19.06 12.07 -2.01
C TYR A 70 19.95 13.22 -2.51
N GLU A 71 19.38 14.29 -3.05
CA GLU A 71 20.13 15.45 -3.53
C GLU A 71 20.93 16.10 -2.41
N PHE A 72 20.29 16.46 -1.29
CA PHE A 72 21.00 17.04 -0.15
C PHE A 72 21.99 16.08 0.50
N ALA A 73 21.79 14.76 0.37
CA ALA A 73 22.77 13.78 0.84
C ALA A 73 24.01 13.74 -0.05
N ILE A 74 23.85 13.82 -1.38
CA ILE A 74 24.97 13.89 -2.34
C ILE A 74 25.74 15.20 -2.18
N GLU A 75 25.04 16.30 -1.93
CA GLU A 75 25.66 17.62 -1.69
C GLU A 75 26.35 17.74 -0.31
N GLU A 76 26.42 16.65 0.45
CA GLU A 76 26.93 16.60 1.83
C GLU A 76 26.22 17.56 2.81
N MET A 77 25.04 18.06 2.44
CA MET A 77 24.18 18.93 3.24
C MET A 77 23.31 18.12 4.20
N ILE A 78 23.97 17.36 5.08
CA ILE A 78 23.32 16.46 6.06
C ILE A 78 22.21 17.14 6.88
N PRO A 79 22.35 18.39 7.36
CA PRO A 79 21.29 19.05 8.12
C PRO A 79 20.00 19.20 7.31
N LEU A 80 20.09 19.54 6.03
CA LEU A 80 18.92 19.67 5.16
C LEU A 80 18.38 18.30 4.76
N SER A 81 19.24 17.32 4.43
CA SER A 81 18.78 15.96 4.12
C SER A 81 18.03 15.31 5.29
N SER A 82 18.38 15.65 6.53
CA SER A 82 17.79 15.08 7.74
C SER A 82 16.28 15.36 7.86
N ILE A 83 15.83 16.57 7.53
CA ILE A 83 14.40 16.94 7.67
C ILE A 83 13.53 16.13 6.71
N TYR A 84 13.96 15.96 5.45
CA TYR A 84 13.24 15.16 4.46
C TYR A 84 13.23 13.68 4.84
N SER A 85 14.37 13.15 5.31
CA SER A 85 14.48 11.76 5.78
C SER A 85 13.57 11.49 6.98
N LEU A 86 13.50 12.42 7.93
CA LEU A 86 12.61 12.33 9.08
C LEU A 86 11.13 12.35 8.68
N MET A 87 10.74 13.15 7.69
CA MET A 87 9.38 13.14 7.16
C MET A 87 9.00 11.78 6.55
N ILE A 88 9.90 11.17 5.76
CA ILE A 88 9.69 9.82 5.20
C ILE A 88 9.49 8.80 6.32
N ILE A 89 10.32 8.84 7.37
CA ILE A 89 10.23 7.95 8.52
C ILE A 89 8.92 8.17 9.29
N LEU A 90 8.53 9.43 9.52
CA LEU A 90 7.32 9.79 10.26
C LEU A 90 6.06 9.28 9.55
N ILE A 91 5.95 9.55 8.23
CA ILE A 91 4.81 9.11 7.41
C ILE A 91 4.77 7.58 7.34
N GLY A 92 5.92 6.94 7.10
CA GLY A 92 6.03 5.48 7.05
C GLY A 92 5.64 4.83 8.37
N SER A 93 6.13 5.36 9.50
CA SER A 93 5.80 4.88 10.84
C SER A 93 4.31 5.02 11.15
N LEU A 94 3.71 6.17 10.81
CA LEU A 94 2.27 6.40 10.99
C LEU A 94 1.44 5.38 10.20
N LEU A 95 1.78 5.13 8.93
CA LEU A 95 1.09 4.15 8.10
C LEU A 95 1.23 2.73 8.63
N LEU A 96 2.40 2.36 9.13
CA LEU A 96 2.63 1.06 9.78
C LEU A 96 1.82 0.90 11.07
N LEU A 97 1.69 1.97 11.88
CA LEU A 97 0.84 1.96 13.07
C LEU A 97 -0.64 1.78 12.71
N ILE A 98 -1.12 2.47 11.68
CA ILE A 98 -2.48 2.29 11.16
C ILE A 98 -2.68 0.85 10.72
N LEU A 99 -1.74 0.28 9.95
CA LEU A 99 -1.80 -1.10 9.49
C LEU A 99 -1.87 -2.09 10.66
N LYS A 100 -0.99 -1.91 11.66
CA LYS A 100 -0.98 -2.73 12.89
C LYS A 100 -2.34 -2.69 13.57
N ASN A 101 -2.94 -1.51 13.73
CA ASN A 101 -4.25 -1.35 14.37
C ASN A 101 -5.37 -2.02 13.57
N VAL A 102 -5.34 -1.90 12.23
CA VAL A 102 -6.31 -2.52 11.33
C VAL A 102 -6.24 -4.06 11.42
N ILE A 103 -5.03 -4.63 11.45
CA ILE A 103 -4.82 -6.07 11.60
C ILE A 103 -5.27 -6.54 12.99
N ASN A 104 -4.86 -5.85 14.07
CA ASN A 104 -5.26 -6.20 15.44
C ASN A 104 -6.78 -6.18 15.62
N LYS A 105 -7.49 -5.24 15.00
CA LYS A 105 -8.95 -5.17 15.05
C LYS A 105 -9.61 -6.38 14.40
N GLN A 106 -9.03 -6.97 13.35
CA GLN A 106 -9.56 -8.21 12.77
C GLN A 106 -9.28 -9.44 13.62
N LEU A 107 -8.09 -9.54 14.22
CA LEU A 107 -7.73 -10.66 15.09
C LEU A 107 -8.61 -10.74 16.34
N ASN A 108 -9.07 -9.60 16.87
CA ASN A 108 -9.96 -9.55 18.04
C ASN A 108 -11.45 -9.83 17.71
N VAL A 109 -11.80 -10.00 16.43
CA VAL A 109 -13.17 -10.25 15.96
C VAL A 109 -13.37 -11.69 15.46
N SER A 110 -12.28 -12.45 15.29
CA SER A 110 -12.32 -13.90 15.00
C SER A 110 -12.20 -14.71 16.28
#